data_AF-A0A9E7GFS2-F1
#
_entry.id   AF-A0A9E7GFS2-F1
#
_cell.length_a   1.000
_cell.length_b   1.000
_cell.length_c   1.000
_cell.angle_alpha   90.00
_cell.angle_beta   90.00
_cell.angle_gamma   90.00
#
_symmetry.space_group_name_H-M   'P 1'
#
loop_
_entity.id
_entity.type
_entity.pdbx_description
1 polymer ?
#
loop_
_entity_poly.entity_id
_entity_poly.type
_entity_poly.pdbx_seq_one_letter_code
_entity_poly.pdbx_strand_id
1 'polypeptide(L)'
;MATHSGVMNGKSTKTCSLSRFDQLSYFEAALKLKNKVDILLRLNKRNIFPDNDRYSSRRIFQIIRREVSYKPAMQCNTKSGKQQLYQIHICVNKQGKEFIDQSSD
;
A
#
# COMPACT_ATOMS: atom_id res chain seq x y z
N MET A 1 15.95 0.44 -20.34
CA MET A 1 15.56 1.08 -19.07
C MET A 1 14.07 1.38 -19.12
N ALA A 2 13.23 0.54 -18.51
CA ALA A 2 11.79 0.76 -18.51
C ALA A 2 11.40 1.62 -17.30
N THR A 3 11.19 2.92 -17.55
CA THR A 3 10.49 3.80 -16.62
C THR A 3 9.02 3.42 -16.59
N HIS A 4 8.63 2.52 -15.68
CA HIS A 4 7.23 2.27 -15.38
C HIS A 4 6.74 3.33 -14.39
N SER A 5 6.39 4.51 -14.92
CA SER A 5 5.46 5.41 -14.24
C SER A 5 4.09 4.74 -14.23
N GLY A 6 3.78 4.05 -13.14
CA GLY A 6 2.46 3.45 -12.93
C GLY A 6 1.40 4.55 -12.86
N VAL A 7 0.59 4.68 -13.91
CA VAL A 7 -0.63 5.46 -13.88
C VAL A 7 -1.59 4.79 -12.90
N MET A 8 -1.74 5.38 -11.71
CA MET A 8 -2.84 5.03 -10.80
C MET A 8 -4.15 5.43 -11.51
N ASN A 9 -4.95 4.44 -11.91
CA ASN A 9 -6.22 4.61 -12.62
C ASN A 9 -7.21 5.46 -11.79
N GLY A 10 -7.17 6.78 -11.97
CA GLY A 10 -7.95 7.76 -11.19
C GLY A 10 -9.39 7.99 -11.63
N LYS A 11 -10.00 7.09 -12.42
CA LYS A 11 -11.38 7.28 -12.92
C LYS A 11 -12.47 6.65 -12.03
N SER A 12 -12.17 5.57 -11.30
CA SER A 12 -13.20 4.81 -10.57
C SER A 12 -13.26 5.06 -9.05
N THR A 13 -12.17 5.45 -8.39
CA THR A 13 -12.16 5.73 -6.93
C THR A 13 -12.28 7.21 -6.57
N LYS A 14 -11.87 8.10 -7.48
CA LYS A 14 -11.84 9.55 -7.25
C LYS A 14 -13.24 10.14 -7.04
N THR A 15 -14.22 9.71 -7.84
CA THR A 15 -15.59 10.26 -7.86
C THR A 15 -16.32 10.11 -6.53
N CYS A 16 -16.11 9.00 -5.82
CA CYS A 16 -16.72 8.73 -4.51
C CYS A 16 -16.18 9.64 -3.39
N SER A 17 -15.09 10.38 -3.64
CA SER A 17 -14.43 11.25 -2.65
C SER A 17 -14.47 12.73 -3.02
N LEU A 18 -15.14 13.10 -4.11
CA LEU A 18 -15.16 14.47 -4.64
C LEU A 18 -15.76 15.49 -3.66
N SER A 19 -16.67 15.07 -2.77
CA SER A 19 -17.21 15.93 -1.72
C SER A 19 -16.17 16.37 -0.68
N ARG A 20 -14.98 15.74 -0.68
CA ARG A 20 -13.89 16.00 0.27
C ARG A 20 -12.57 16.38 -0.41
N PHE A 21 -12.35 15.92 -1.63
CA PHE A 21 -11.12 16.16 -2.39
C PHE A 21 -11.45 16.58 -3.82
N ASP A 22 -10.92 17.74 -4.23
CA ASP A 22 -10.74 18.01 -5.65
C ASP A 22 -9.65 17.09 -6.24
N GLN A 23 -9.40 17.22 -7.54
CA GLN A 23 -8.41 16.37 -8.21
C GLN A 23 -7.01 16.50 -7.63
N LEU A 24 -6.55 17.74 -7.45
CA LEU A 24 -5.18 18.01 -7.06
C LEU A 24 -4.96 17.53 -5.62
N SER A 25 -5.86 17.90 -4.72
CA SER A 25 -5.82 17.50 -3.30
C SER A 25 -5.92 15.98 -3.10
N TYR A 26 -6.67 15.25 -3.95
CA TYR A 26 -6.70 13.79 -3.93
C TYR A 26 -5.32 13.18 -4.20
N PHE A 27 -4.63 13.63 -5.25
CA PHE A 27 -3.30 13.14 -5.59
C PHE A 27 -2.23 13.59 -4.58
N GLU A 28 -2.32 14.83 -4.09
CA GLU A 28 -1.43 15.32 -3.04
C GLU A 28 -1.57 14.51 -1.73
N ALA A 29 -2.81 14.18 -1.33
CA ALA A 29 -3.05 13.34 -0.16
C ALA A 29 -2.41 11.96 -0.34
N ALA A 30 -2.57 11.34 -1.51
CA ALA A 30 -1.93 10.06 -1.82
C ALA A 30 -0.40 10.13 -1.76
N LEU A 31 0.22 11.18 -2.30
CA LEU A 31 1.67 11.40 -2.23
C LEU A 31 2.13 11.60 -0.78
N LYS A 32 1.43 12.43 0.00
CA LYS A 32 1.72 12.65 1.43
C LYS A 32 1.67 11.34 2.22
N LEU A 33 0.65 10.51 2.00
CA LEU A 33 0.53 9.19 2.62
C LEU A 33 1.65 8.25 2.19
N LYS A 34 1.99 8.20 0.90
CA LYS A 34 3.08 7.36 0.38
C LYS A 34 4.45 7.74 0.95
N ASN A 35 4.66 9.02 1.28
CA ASN A 35 5.89 9.51 1.87
C ASN A 35 5.99 9.28 3.39
N LYS A 36 4.89 8.97 4.07
CA LYS A 36 4.90 8.61 5.51
C LYS A 36 5.49 7.22 5.77
N VAL A 37 5.52 6.34 4.76
CA VAL A 37 5.97 4.96 4.93
C VAL A 37 6.80 4.47 3.74
N ASP A 38 7.98 3.95 4.04
CA ASP A 38 8.82 3.23 3.09
C ASP A 38 8.83 1.74 3.41
N ILE A 39 7.83 1.05 2.85
CA ILE A 39 7.65 -0.40 3.03
C ILE A 39 8.87 -1.17 2.54
N LEU A 40 9.44 -0.79 1.38
CA LEU A 40 10.55 -1.51 0.78
C LEU A 40 11.80 -1.39 1.66
N LEU A 41 12.16 -0.18 2.07
CA LEU A 41 13.27 0.05 2.99
C LEU A 41 13.08 -0.76 4.28
N ARG A 42 11.85 -0.83 4.80
CA ARG A 42 11.58 -1.53 6.05
C ARG A 42 11.67 -3.05 5.93
N LEU A 43 11.22 -3.62 4.82
CA LEU A 43 11.40 -5.03 4.50
C LEU A 43 12.88 -5.38 4.31
N ASN A 44 13.62 -4.55 3.57
CA ASN A 44 15.05 -4.74 3.33
C ASN A 44 15.85 -4.74 4.65
N LYS A 45 15.55 -3.82 5.58
CA LYS A 45 16.15 -3.79 6.94
C LYS A 45 15.89 -5.06 7.77
N ARG A 46 14.99 -5.93 7.32
CA ARG A 46 14.63 -7.20 7.96
C ARG A 46 15.01 -8.41 7.09
N ASN A 47 15.90 -8.21 6.11
CA ASN A 47 16.37 -9.20 5.15
C ASN A 47 15.24 -9.83 4.34
N ILE A 48 14.30 -9.00 3.88
CA ILE A 48 13.26 -9.39 2.93
C ILE A 48 13.42 -8.50 1.70
N PHE A 49 13.79 -9.09 0.57
CA PHE A 49 14.07 -8.37 -0.67
C PHE A 49 13.12 -8.83 -1.79
N PRO A 50 12.91 -8.01 -2.83
CA PRO A 50 12.19 -8.42 -4.04
C PRO A 50 13.08 -9.26 -4.97
N ASP A 51 13.51 -10.43 -4.51
CA ASP A 51 14.55 -11.29 -5.12
C ASP A 51 14.00 -12.60 -5.70
N ASN A 52 12.68 -12.75 -5.80
CA ASN A 52 11.96 -13.97 -6.18
C ASN A 52 12.05 -15.14 -5.17
N ASP A 53 12.61 -14.92 -3.97
CA ASP A 53 12.57 -15.91 -2.89
C ASP A 53 11.22 -15.95 -2.17
N ARG A 54 11.04 -17.00 -1.36
CA ARG A 54 9.83 -17.21 -0.57
C ARG A 54 10.00 -16.68 0.84
N TYR A 55 9.12 -15.77 1.20
CA TYR A 55 9.05 -15.21 2.54
C TYR A 55 7.72 -15.57 3.21
N SER A 56 7.75 -15.74 4.53
CA SER A 56 6.53 -15.95 5.31
C SER A 56 5.62 -14.72 5.21
N SER A 57 4.39 -14.92 4.72
CA SER A 57 3.35 -13.88 4.68
C SER A 57 3.11 -13.29 6.07
N ARG A 58 3.07 -14.12 7.12
CA ARG A 58 2.95 -13.67 8.52
C ARG A 58 4.10 -12.73 8.92
N ARG A 59 5.34 -13.03 8.52
CA ARG A 59 6.50 -12.19 8.82
C ARG A 59 6.41 -10.84 8.11
N ILE A 60 6.07 -10.84 6.81
CA ILE A 60 5.86 -9.61 6.03
C ILE A 60 4.75 -8.76 6.67
N PHE A 61 3.61 -9.37 6.98
CA PHE A 61 2.48 -8.71 7.64
C PHE A 61 2.90 -8.04 8.96
N GLN A 62 3.64 -8.73 9.81
CA GLN A 62 4.08 -8.19 11.10
C GLN A 62 5.07 -7.03 10.95
N ILE A 63 5.96 -7.09 9.95
CA ILE A 63 6.91 -6.00 9.68
C ILE A 63 6.14 -4.75 9.23
N ILE A 64 5.21 -4.90 8.28
CA ILE A 64 4.42 -3.77 7.77
C ILE A 64 3.53 -3.22 8.89
N ARG A 65 2.81 -4.07 9.63
CA ARG A 65 1.96 -3.65 10.76
C ARG A 65 2.73 -2.82 11.78
N ARG A 66 3.96 -3.21 12.12
CA ARG A 66 4.80 -2.45 13.05
C ARG A 66 5.26 -1.12 12.48
N GLU A 67 5.43 -1.03 11.17
CA GLU A 67 5.84 0.20 10.51
C GLU A 67 4.71 1.22 10.42
N VAL A 68 3.51 0.77 10.02
CA VAL A 68 2.36 1.66 9.87
C VAL A 68 1.56 1.82 11.16
N SER A 69 1.79 0.99 12.17
CA SER A 69 1.03 0.88 13.43
C SER A 69 -0.43 0.41 13.30
N TYR A 70 -0.89 0.10 12.08
CA TYR A 70 -2.24 -0.40 11.78
C TYR A 70 -2.19 -1.71 11.00
N LYS A 71 -3.32 -2.43 10.93
CA LYS A 71 -3.44 -3.70 10.21
C LYS A 71 -3.49 -3.46 8.70
N PRO A 72 -2.46 -3.86 7.92
CA PRO A 72 -2.55 -3.84 6.47
C PRO A 72 -3.37 -5.04 5.97
N ALA A 73 -3.93 -4.92 4.76
CA ALA A 73 -4.34 -6.07 3.97
C ALA A 73 -3.27 -6.39 2.92
N MET A 74 -2.95 -7.67 2.76
CA MET A 74 -2.00 -8.14 1.75
C MET A 74 -2.76 -8.93 0.70
N GLN A 75 -2.61 -8.52 -0.55
CA GLN A 75 -3.17 -9.22 -1.69
C GLN A 75 -2.04 -9.90 -2.46
N CYS A 76 -2.24 -11.18 -2.74
CA CYS A 76 -1.36 -11.96 -3.59
C CYS A 76 -2.00 -12.14 -4.97
N ASN A 77 -1.16 -12.33 -5.98
CA ASN A 77 -1.58 -12.89 -7.26
C ASN A 77 -0.74 -14.14 -7.59
N THR A 78 -1.12 -14.85 -8.64
CA THR A 78 -0.39 -16.02 -9.12
C THR A 78 0.32 -15.65 -10.42
N LYS A 79 1.64 -15.86 -10.48
CA LYS A 79 2.45 -15.69 -11.69
C LYS A 79 3.32 -16.91 -11.89
N SER A 80 3.25 -17.52 -13.07
CA SER A 80 4.00 -18.73 -13.42
C SER A 80 3.85 -19.87 -12.38
N GLY A 81 2.62 -20.10 -11.91
CA GLY A 81 2.29 -21.13 -10.91
C GLY A 81 2.74 -20.82 -9.48
N LYS A 82 3.34 -19.65 -9.22
CA LYS A 82 3.77 -19.23 -7.87
C LYS A 82 2.88 -18.10 -7.37
N GLN A 83 2.42 -18.22 -6.12
CA GLN A 83 1.79 -17.10 -5.42
C GLN A 83 2.87 -16.10 -5.01
N GLN A 84 2.65 -14.82 -5.32
CA GLN A 84 3.54 -13.72 -4.96
C GLN A 84 2.75 -12.57 -4.33
N LEU A 85 3.40 -11.82 -3.44
CA LEU A 85 2.83 -10.58 -2.91
C LEU A 85 2.67 -9.58 -4.05
N TYR A 86 1.46 -9.05 -4.22
CA TYR A 86 1.12 -8.15 -5.34
C TYR A 86 0.80 -6.74 -4.86
N GLN A 87 -0.05 -6.60 -3.84
CA GLN A 87 -0.46 -5.31 -3.30
C GLN A 87 -0.53 -5.35 -1.78
N ILE A 88 -0.25 -4.20 -1.18
CA ILE A 88 -0.46 -3.94 0.24
C ILE A 88 -1.44 -2.77 0.32
N HIS A 89 -2.56 -2.98 1.01
CA HIS A 89 -3.59 -1.98 1.22
C HIS A 89 -3.53 -1.51 2.67
N ILE A 90 -3.52 -0.18 2.87
CA ILE A 90 -3.51 0.46 4.19
C ILE A 90 -4.72 1.39 4.24
N CYS A 91 -5.56 1.24 5.25
CA CYS A 91 -6.74 2.08 5.43
C CYS A 91 -6.35 3.48 5.92
N VAL A 92 -7.11 4.47 5.46
CA VAL A 92 -6.91 5.88 5.81
C VAL A 92 -8.23 6.47 6.29
N ASN A 93 -8.17 7.46 7.18
CA ASN A 93 -9.35 8.17 7.62
C ASN A 93 -10.04 8.90 6.46
N LYS A 94 -11.29 9.33 6.67
CA LYS A 94 -12.08 10.03 5.65
C LYS A 94 -11.44 11.34 5.15
N GLN A 95 -10.49 11.88 5.91
CA GLN A 95 -9.71 13.08 5.58
C GLN A 95 -8.43 12.76 4.80
N GLY A 96 -8.11 11.48 4.55
CA GLY A 96 -6.94 11.06 3.77
C GLY A 96 -5.60 11.49 4.39
N LYS A 97 -5.58 11.72 5.71
CA LYS A 97 -4.40 12.25 6.41
C LYS A 97 -3.70 11.21 7.26
N GLU A 98 -4.44 10.29 7.86
CA GLU A 98 -3.92 9.37 8.87
C GLU A 98 -4.29 7.95 8.52
N PHE A 99 -3.38 7.04 8.80
CA PHE A 99 -3.67 5.61 8.74
C PHE A 99 -4.61 5.23 9.88
N ILE A 100 -5.47 4.25 9.63
CA ILE A 100 -6.39 3.71 10.62
C ILE A 100 -6.46 2.20 10.47
N ASP A 101 -6.93 1.51 11.51
CA ASP A 101 -7.32 0.11 11.37
C ASP A 101 -8.55 0.00 10.49
N GLN A 102 -8.72 -1.17 9.87
CA GLN A 102 -9.96 -1.52 9.20
C GLN A 102 -11.09 -1.50 10.25
N SER A 103 -11.96 -0.50 10.18
CA SER A 103 -13.22 -0.52 10.90
C SER A 103 -14.03 -1.70 10.38
N SER A 104 -14.30 -2.66 11.26
CA SER A 104 -15.28 -3.72 11.03
C SER A 104 -16.64 -3.09 11.30
N ASP A 105 -17.17 -2.35 10.33
CA ASP A 105 -18.62 -2.08 10.30
C ASP A 105 -19.32 -3.33 9.77
#